data_AF-A0A1M4VI63-F1
#
_entry.id   AF-A0A1M4VI63-F1
#
_cell.length_a   1.000
_cell.length_b   1.000
_cell.length_c   1.000
_cell.angle_alpha   90.00
_cell.angle_beta   90.00
_cell.angle_gamma   90.00
#
_symmetry.space_group_name_H-M   'P 1'
#
loop_
_entity.id
_entity.type
_entity.pdbx_description
1 polymer ?
#
loop_
_entity_poly.entity_id
_entity_poly.type
_entity_poly.pdbx_seq_one_letter_code
_entity_poly.pdbx_strand_id
1 'polypeptide(L)'
;MVDLAVTAASVVAGANAVRFTGLAGEVITAGKAVYLDPASRRVLLADSNAETVAARATLGIALNGAGSGQPIFVHKSGELTIGATLVPGAAYFLSDTPGGICPRADLDVDETICLIGLARSAAILDVGIQILSVAAGVSGHLNFSEPINSGYIALFGDF
;
A
#
# COMPACT_ATOMS: atom_id res chain seq x y z
N MET A 1 10.25 10.12 -7.02
CA MET A 1 10.60 9.69 -5.64
C MET A 1 11.96 8.99 -5.60
N VAL A 2 12.62 8.90 -4.44
CA VAL A 2 13.81 8.04 -4.26
C VAL A 2 13.40 6.77 -3.51
N ASP A 3 13.46 5.64 -4.20
CA ASP A 3 13.16 4.35 -3.61
C ASP A 3 14.33 3.79 -2.79
N LEU A 4 13.99 2.98 -1.79
CA LEU A 4 14.96 2.14 -1.09
C LEU A 4 15.62 1.16 -2.07
N ALA A 5 16.94 1.16 -2.09
CA ALA A 5 17.74 0.13 -2.75
C ALA A 5 17.70 -1.17 -1.93
N VAL A 6 16.71 -2.02 -2.20
CA VAL A 6 16.53 -3.30 -1.54
C VAL A 6 17.41 -4.39 -2.18
N THR A 7 18.25 -5.02 -1.36
CA THR A 7 19.01 -6.21 -1.77
C THR A 7 18.15 -7.45 -1.58
N ALA A 8 17.66 -8.02 -2.69
CA ALA A 8 16.74 -9.16 -2.69
C ALA A 8 17.20 -10.35 -1.82
N ALA A 9 18.50 -10.66 -1.80
CA ALA A 9 19.05 -11.77 -1.01
C ALA A 9 19.01 -11.54 0.52
N SER A 10 18.81 -10.30 0.96
CA SER A 10 18.77 -9.91 2.37
C SER A 10 17.35 -9.69 2.88
N VAL A 11 16.34 -10.04 2.09
CA VAL A 11 14.92 -9.96 2.48
C VAL A 11 14.56 -11.20 3.29
N VAL A 12 14.43 -11.04 4.61
CA VAL A 12 14.20 -12.16 5.54
C VAL A 12 13.09 -11.82 6.52
N ALA A 13 12.03 -12.63 6.51
CA ALA A 13 10.92 -12.52 7.45
C ALA A 13 11.35 -12.96 8.86
N GLY A 14 10.96 -12.17 9.87
CA GLY A 14 11.12 -12.51 11.28
C GLY A 14 10.22 -13.66 11.73
N ALA A 15 10.40 -14.11 12.98
CA ALA A 15 9.67 -15.25 13.53
C ALA A 15 8.17 -14.96 13.74
N ASN A 16 7.81 -13.70 13.94
CA ASN A 16 6.43 -13.23 14.11
C ASN A 16 5.74 -12.86 12.77
N ALA A 17 6.36 -13.19 11.63
CA ALA A 17 5.87 -12.85 10.32
C ALA A 17 4.57 -13.59 9.95
N VAL A 18 3.55 -12.83 9.55
CA VAL A 18 2.37 -13.39 8.88
C VAL A 18 2.64 -13.46 7.39
N ARG A 19 2.49 -14.64 6.80
CA ARG A 19 2.80 -14.89 5.38
C ARG A 19 1.55 -15.23 4.59
N PHE A 20 1.56 -14.85 3.32
CA PHE A 20 0.61 -15.25 2.31
C PHE A 20 1.33 -15.95 1.16
N THR A 21 0.66 -16.93 0.55
CA THR A 21 1.16 -17.63 -0.62
C THR A 21 0.21 -17.43 -1.78
N GLY A 22 0.73 -17.09 -2.94
CA GLY A 22 -0.06 -16.91 -4.16
C GLY A 22 0.73 -17.28 -5.41
N LEU A 23 0.16 -16.95 -6.56
CA LEU A 23 0.84 -17.04 -7.85
C LEU A 23 1.16 -15.64 -8.34
N ALA A 24 2.38 -15.41 -8.81
CA ALA A 24 2.75 -14.14 -9.41
C ALA A 24 2.01 -13.93 -10.74
N GLY A 25 1.53 -12.71 -10.98
CA GLY A 25 0.95 -12.26 -12.24
C GLY A 25 2.00 -11.74 -13.22
N GLU A 26 3.12 -11.27 -12.69
CA GLU A 26 4.25 -10.71 -13.43
C GLU A 26 5.58 -11.18 -12.84
N VAL A 27 6.69 -10.66 -13.35
CA VAL A 27 8.01 -10.93 -12.77
C VAL A 27 8.18 -10.04 -11.54
N ILE A 28 8.29 -10.67 -10.37
CA ILE A 28 8.45 -9.99 -9.08
C ILE A 28 9.82 -10.34 -8.50
N THR A 29 10.48 -9.36 -7.90
CA THR A 29 11.73 -9.53 -7.16
C THR A 29 11.46 -9.42 -5.65
N ALA A 30 12.27 -10.13 -4.84
CA ALA A 30 12.12 -10.04 -3.39
C ALA A 30 12.37 -8.61 -2.90
N GLY A 31 11.58 -8.18 -1.91
CA GLY A 31 11.63 -6.83 -1.36
C GLY A 31 10.70 -5.83 -2.02
N LYS A 32 10.01 -6.23 -3.10
CA LYS A 32 9.00 -5.39 -3.75
C LYS A 32 7.67 -5.42 -3.00
N ALA A 33 7.00 -4.27 -2.94
CA ALA A 33 5.63 -4.16 -2.47
C ALA A 33 4.68 -4.79 -3.50
N VAL A 34 3.73 -5.60 -3.04
CA VAL A 34 2.83 -6.37 -3.90
C VAL A 34 1.40 -6.33 -3.38
N TYR A 35 0.44 -6.44 -4.29
CA TYR A 35 -0.98 -6.57 -3.97
C TYR A 35 -1.56 -7.84 -4.62
N LEU A 36 -2.73 -8.27 -4.15
CA LEU A 36 -3.48 -9.35 -4.77
C LEU A 36 -4.57 -8.75 -5.66
N ASP A 37 -4.49 -8.99 -6.96
CA ASP A 37 -5.51 -8.52 -7.89
C ASP A 37 -6.81 -9.32 -7.72
N PRO A 38 -7.95 -8.68 -7.39
CA PRO A 38 -9.21 -9.38 -7.16
C PRO A 38 -9.77 -10.05 -8.42
N ALA A 39 -9.41 -9.56 -9.62
CA ALA A 39 -9.93 -10.10 -10.88
C ALA A 39 -9.20 -11.39 -11.27
N SER A 40 -7.87 -11.34 -11.37
CA SER A 40 -7.04 -12.48 -11.80
C SER A 40 -6.66 -13.43 -10.66
N ARG A 41 -6.83 -13.01 -9.39
CA ARG A 41 -6.33 -13.71 -8.19
C ARG A 41 -4.82 -13.97 -8.24
N ARG A 42 -4.08 -13.07 -8.88
CA ARG A 42 -2.62 -13.12 -8.99
C ARG A 42 -1.98 -11.98 -8.20
N VAL A 43 -0.77 -12.24 -7.74
CA VAL A 43 0.05 -11.26 -7.02
C VAL A 43 0.75 -10.38 -8.06
N LEU A 44 0.55 -9.07 -7.96
CA LEU A 44 1.12 -8.06 -8.84
C LEU A 44 1.83 -6.99 -8.00
N LEU A 45 2.67 -6.17 -8.62
CA LEU A 45 3.38 -5.06 -8.00
C LEU A 45 2.38 -3.97 -7.59
N ALA A 46 2.47 -3.53 -6.34
CA ALA A 46 1.66 -2.42 -5.85
C ALA A 46 2.27 -1.09 -6.32
N ASP A 47 1.43 -0.11 -6.61
CA ASP A 47 1.84 1.20 -7.10
C ASP A 47 0.85 2.26 -6.61
N SER A 48 1.36 3.27 -5.90
CA SER A 48 0.54 4.33 -5.29
C SER A 48 -0.17 5.21 -6.31
N ASN A 49 0.33 5.30 -7.55
CA ASN A 49 -0.27 6.09 -8.64
C ASN A 49 -1.19 5.26 -9.55
N ALA A 50 -1.28 3.94 -9.34
CA ALA A 50 -2.00 3.05 -10.24
C ALA A 50 -3.45 3.48 -10.47
N GLU A 51 -3.99 3.21 -11.65
CA GLU A 51 -5.40 3.55 -11.99
C GLU A 51 -6.42 2.84 -11.08
N THR A 52 -6.06 1.67 -10.54
CA THR A 52 -6.97 0.87 -9.72
C THR A 52 -6.71 1.05 -8.23
N VAL A 53 -7.79 1.20 -7.45
CA VAL A 53 -7.72 1.31 -5.98
C VAL A 53 -7.04 0.09 -5.35
N ALA A 54 -7.18 -1.09 -5.95
CA ALA A 54 -6.55 -2.32 -5.46
C ALA A 54 -5.02 -2.28 -5.57
N ALA A 55 -4.48 -1.69 -6.64
CA ALA A 55 -3.03 -1.56 -6.83
C ALA A 55 -2.41 -0.45 -5.96
N ARG A 56 -3.21 0.55 -5.56
CA ARG A 56 -2.79 1.61 -4.62
C ARG A 56 -2.65 1.15 -3.17
N ALA A 57 -3.02 -0.09 -2.88
CA ALA A 57 -2.93 -0.68 -1.56
C ALA A 57 -2.02 -1.91 -1.60
N THR A 58 -0.90 -1.86 -0.90
CA THR A 58 -0.06 -3.05 -0.77
C THR A 58 -0.74 -4.10 0.11
N LEU A 59 -0.60 -5.38 -0.25
CA LEU A 59 -0.92 -6.52 0.60
C LEU A 59 0.26 -6.88 1.51
N GLY A 60 1.47 -6.59 1.06
CA GLY A 60 2.70 -7.05 1.70
C GLY A 60 3.96 -6.86 0.86
N ILE A 61 5.07 -7.38 1.38
CA ILE A 61 6.37 -7.36 0.70
C ILE A 61 6.72 -8.77 0.22
N ALA A 62 7.16 -8.91 -1.03
CA ALA A 62 7.59 -10.18 -1.59
C ALA A 62 8.83 -10.73 -0.85
N LEU A 63 8.77 -11.99 -0.42
CA LEU A 63 9.87 -12.68 0.26
C LEU A 63 10.80 -13.41 -0.72
N ASN A 64 10.32 -13.72 -1.92
CA ASN A 64 11.10 -14.39 -2.96
C ASN A 64 10.83 -13.75 -4.33
N GLY A 65 11.77 -13.97 -5.25
CA GLY A 65 11.52 -13.70 -6.67
C GLY A 65 10.62 -14.77 -7.28
N ALA A 66 9.76 -14.36 -8.21
CA ALA A 66 8.87 -15.26 -8.94
C ALA A 66 8.59 -14.68 -10.34
N GLY A 67 8.63 -15.54 -11.37
CA GLY A 67 8.09 -15.21 -12.68
C GLY A 67 6.57 -15.38 -12.74
N SER A 68 5.95 -14.87 -13.80
CA SER A 68 4.49 -15.02 -13.99
C SER A 68 4.05 -16.49 -13.93
N GLY A 69 3.02 -16.77 -13.15
CA GLY A 69 2.50 -18.11 -12.88
C GLY A 69 3.30 -18.93 -11.86
N GLN A 70 4.42 -18.42 -11.34
CA GLN A 70 5.21 -19.12 -10.34
C GLN A 70 4.73 -18.80 -8.91
N PRO A 71 4.96 -19.70 -7.94
CA PRO A 71 4.63 -19.46 -6.54
C PRO A 71 5.40 -18.28 -5.95
N ILE A 72 4.71 -17.46 -5.18
CA ILE A 72 5.31 -16.34 -4.44
C ILE A 72 4.82 -16.31 -2.99
N PHE A 73 5.73 -16.03 -2.08
CA PHE A 73 5.49 -15.77 -0.67
C PHE A 73 5.54 -14.27 -0.41
N VAL A 74 4.54 -13.79 0.33
CA VAL A 74 4.36 -12.38 0.66
C VAL A 74 4.32 -12.22 2.18
N HIS A 75 5.09 -11.29 2.70
CA HIS A 75 5.09 -10.88 4.11
C HIS A 75 4.00 -9.83 4.33
N LYS A 76 2.98 -10.16 5.11
CA LYS A 76 1.82 -9.29 5.36
C LYS A 76 2.00 -8.40 6.58
N SER A 77 2.59 -8.92 7.64
CA SER A 77 2.79 -8.18 8.89
C SER A 77 3.86 -8.81 9.77
N GLY A 78 4.34 -8.05 10.75
CA GLY A 78 5.41 -8.42 11.66
C GLY A 78 6.79 -7.98 11.15
N GLU A 79 7.84 -8.48 11.78
CA GLU A 79 9.19 -8.02 11.50
C GLU A 79 9.71 -8.54 10.17
N LEU A 80 10.33 -7.64 9.40
CA LEU A 80 10.96 -7.93 8.11
C LEU A 80 12.33 -7.29 8.06
N THR A 81 13.36 -8.10 7.83
CA THR A 81 14.67 -7.59 7.41
C THR A 81 14.58 -7.28 5.93
N ILE A 82 14.64 -6.00 5.54
CA ILE A 82 14.33 -5.58 4.16
C ILE A 82 15.56 -5.44 3.26
N GLY A 83 16.77 -5.67 3.77
CA GLY A 83 17.98 -5.63 2.95
C GLY A 83 18.33 -4.25 2.36
N ALA A 84 17.80 -3.18 2.96
CA ALA A 84 18.10 -1.78 2.65
C ALA A 84 18.47 -1.03 3.93
N THR A 85 19.09 0.15 3.81
CA THR A 85 19.40 1.00 4.97
C THR A 85 18.18 1.81 5.33
N LEU A 86 17.64 1.55 6.52
CA LEU A 86 16.51 2.29 7.08
C LEU A 86 16.98 3.33 8.11
N VAL A 87 16.13 4.33 8.36
CA VAL A 87 16.30 5.26 9.47
C VAL A 87 15.43 4.77 10.63
N PRO A 88 16.02 4.38 11.79
CA PRO A 88 15.23 3.93 12.93
C PRO A 88 14.16 4.95 13.34
N GLY A 89 12.93 4.50 13.54
CA GLY A 89 11.78 5.33 13.88
C GLY A 89 11.11 6.02 12.68
N ALA A 90 11.67 5.92 11.47
CA ALA A 90 11.04 6.48 10.26
C ALA A 90 9.92 5.58 9.75
N ALA A 91 8.90 6.22 9.17
CA ALA A 91 7.79 5.57 8.49
C ALA A 91 8.09 5.39 6.99
N TYR A 92 7.73 4.23 6.46
CA TYR A 92 7.91 3.84 5.07
C TYR A 92 6.58 3.59 4.37
N PHE A 93 6.51 4.03 3.13
CA PHE A 93 5.28 4.11 2.35
C PHE A 93 5.48 3.47 0.98
N LEU A 94 4.36 3.21 0.31
CA LEU A 94 4.34 2.76 -1.08
C LEU A 94 4.73 3.91 -2.01
N SER A 95 5.62 3.61 -2.96
CA SER A 95 6.11 4.55 -3.97
C SER A 95 5.21 4.60 -5.21
N ASP A 96 5.40 5.66 -6.01
CA ASP A 96 4.86 5.84 -7.37
C ASP A 96 5.51 4.90 -8.40
N THR A 97 6.62 4.28 -8.02
CA THR A 97 7.32 3.31 -8.83
C THR A 97 6.80 1.91 -8.47
N PRO A 98 6.44 1.06 -9.45
CA PRO A 98 5.89 -0.27 -9.18
C PRO A 98 6.74 -1.12 -8.22
N GLY A 99 6.14 -1.45 -7.09
CA GLY A 99 6.73 -2.20 -5.99
C GLY A 99 7.84 -1.47 -5.22
N GLY A 100 8.01 -0.17 -5.45
CA GLY A 100 8.94 0.71 -4.75
C GLY A 100 8.47 1.02 -3.32
N ILE A 101 9.44 1.33 -2.47
CA ILE A 101 9.21 1.72 -1.08
C ILE A 101 10.04 2.98 -0.82
N CYS A 102 9.39 4.03 -0.35
CA CYS A 102 10.02 5.32 -0.09
C CYS A 102 9.74 5.80 1.35
N PRO A 103 10.64 6.60 1.94
CA PRO A 103 10.40 7.22 3.24
C PRO A 103 9.39 8.37 3.13
N ARG A 104 8.76 8.76 4.25
CA ARG A 104 7.78 9.87 4.28
C ARG A 104 8.24 11.15 3.59
N ALA A 105 9.54 11.46 3.69
CA ALA A 105 10.13 12.69 3.18
C ALA A 105 10.05 12.80 1.65
N ASP A 106 9.89 11.67 0.95
CA ASP A 106 9.84 11.60 -0.51
C ASP A 106 8.41 11.46 -1.05
N LEU A 107 7.38 11.52 -0.18
CA LEU A 107 5.98 11.51 -0.60
C LEU A 107 5.47 12.92 -0.85
N ASP A 108 4.81 13.13 -1.98
CA ASP A 108 4.10 14.38 -2.24
C ASP A 108 2.81 14.48 -1.40
N VAL A 109 2.34 15.70 -1.17
CA VAL A 109 1.25 15.99 -0.23
C VAL A 109 -0.13 15.56 -0.76
N ASP A 110 -0.28 15.40 -2.08
CA ASP A 110 -1.56 15.16 -2.75
C ASP A 110 -1.79 13.70 -3.20
N GLU A 111 -0.93 12.77 -2.77
CA GLU A 111 -0.95 11.38 -3.22
C GLU A 111 -1.67 10.41 -2.28
N THR A 112 -2.04 9.23 -2.81
CA THR A 112 -2.65 8.16 -2.03
C THR A 112 -1.60 7.57 -1.09
N ILE A 113 -1.73 7.87 0.20
CA ILE A 113 -0.75 7.44 1.21
C ILE A 113 -1.06 6.02 1.69
N CYS A 114 -0.25 5.05 1.26
CA CYS A 114 -0.25 3.70 1.82
C CYS A 114 0.99 3.50 2.72
N LEU A 115 0.76 3.46 4.03
CA LEU A 115 1.80 3.16 5.03
C LEU A 115 2.07 1.65 5.03
N ILE A 116 3.35 1.29 4.90
CA ILE A 116 3.81 -0.11 4.94
C ILE A 116 4.21 -0.50 6.37
N GLY A 117 4.90 0.39 7.06
CA GLY A 117 5.39 0.11 8.41
C GLY A 117 6.36 1.15 8.96
N LEU A 118 6.89 0.85 10.14
CA LEU A 118 7.85 1.69 10.86
C LEU A 118 9.18 0.94 11.00
N ALA A 119 10.29 1.63 10.76
CA ALA A 119 11.61 1.03 10.98
C ALA A 119 11.87 0.88 12.48
N ARG A 120 12.02 -0.36 12.93
CA ARG A 120 12.46 -0.67 14.29
C ARG A 120 13.97 -0.46 14.45
N SER A 121 14.73 -0.72 13.40
CA SER A 121 16.17 -0.51 13.34
C SER A 121 16.60 -0.12 11.93
N ALA A 122 17.91 0.07 11.71
CA ALA A 122 18.44 0.38 10.39
C ALA A 122 18.31 -0.76 9.36
N ALA A 123 17.87 -1.96 9.79
CA ALA A 123 17.69 -3.12 8.92
C ALA A 123 16.31 -3.79 9.06
N ILE A 124 15.63 -3.61 10.21
CA ILE A 124 14.36 -4.25 10.52
C ILE A 124 13.21 -3.24 10.36
N LEU A 125 12.29 -3.57 9.47
CA LEU A 125 11.01 -2.92 9.29
C LEU A 125 9.92 -3.71 10.03
N ASP A 126 9.17 -3.05 10.91
CA ASP A 126 7.96 -3.64 11.49
C ASP A 126 6.80 -3.35 10.55
N VAL A 127 6.35 -4.38 9.83
CA VAL A 127 5.33 -4.24 8.78
C VAL A 127 3.95 -4.28 9.40
N GLY A 128 3.22 -3.19 9.20
CA GLY A 128 1.86 -2.97 9.68
C GLY A 128 1.15 -2.08 8.68
N ILE A 129 0.55 -2.71 7.67
CA ILE A 129 0.00 -1.98 6.52
C ILE A 129 -1.25 -1.20 6.93
N GLN A 130 -1.24 0.10 6.65
CA GLN A 130 -2.38 0.99 6.84
C GLN A 130 -2.57 1.85 5.59
N ILE A 131 -3.79 1.88 5.08
CA ILE A 131 -4.17 2.77 3.98
C ILE A 131 -4.68 4.04 4.64
N LEU A 132 -3.92 5.15 4.56
CA LEU A 132 -4.22 6.37 5.29
C LEU A 132 -5.00 7.41 4.47
N SER A 133 -5.28 7.11 3.22
CA SER A 133 -6.33 7.74 2.43
C SER A 133 -6.64 6.81 1.28
N VAL A 134 -7.92 6.47 1.09
CA VAL A 134 -8.42 6.22 -0.26
C VAL A 134 -8.84 7.59 -0.74
N ALA A 135 -8.44 8.02 -1.94
CA ALA A 135 -9.10 9.17 -2.55
C ALA A 135 -10.61 8.87 -2.49
N ALA A 136 -11.32 9.65 -1.68
CA ALA A 136 -12.75 9.47 -1.49
C ALA A 136 -13.41 9.81 -2.83
N GLY A 137 -13.61 8.78 -3.65
CA GLY A 137 -14.67 8.81 -4.64
C GLY A 137 -15.97 8.98 -3.88
N VAL A 138 -16.54 10.18 -3.98
CA VAL A 138 -17.78 10.65 -3.35
C VAL A 138 -17.61 10.98 -1.85
N SER A 139 -17.10 12.19 -1.59
CA SER A 139 -17.57 12.95 -0.42
C SER A 139 -19.07 13.20 -0.58
N GLY A 140 -19.87 12.20 -0.21
CA GLY A 140 -21.18 12.42 0.37
C GLY A 140 -20.96 13.10 1.71
N HIS A 141 -20.49 14.35 1.65
CA HIS A 141 -20.55 15.24 2.79
C HIS A 141 -22.03 15.50 2.99
N LEU A 142 -22.65 14.78 3.93
CA LEU A 142 -23.89 15.25 4.54
C LEU A 142 -23.50 16.60 5.17
N ASN A 143 -23.79 17.70 4.46
CA ASN A 143 -23.59 19.06 4.94
C ASN A 143 -24.47 19.24 6.17
N PHE A 144 -23.92 18.95 7.36
CA PHE A 144 -24.53 19.34 8.64
C PHE A 144 -24.33 20.85 8.92
N SER A 145 -24.06 21.65 7.89
CA SER A 145 -23.80 23.09 8.01
C SER A 145 -24.94 23.99 7.56
N GLU A 146 -26.12 23.46 7.24
CA GLU A 146 -27.30 24.31 7.09
C GLU A 146 -28.08 24.33 8.43
N PRO A 147 -28.23 25.51 9.07
CA PRO A 147 -29.04 25.61 10.27
C PRO A 147 -30.50 25.32 9.90
N ILE A 148 -31.09 24.35 10.58
CA ILE A 148 -32.54 24.11 10.61
C ILE A 148 -33.28 25.40 10.97
N ASN A 149 -33.75 26.16 9.98
CA ASN A 149 -34.71 27.23 10.24
C ASN A 149 -35.79 27.33 9.15
N SER A 150 -36.90 26.66 9.45
CA SER A 150 -38.26 27.16 9.35
C SER A 150 -38.67 28.02 8.13
N GLY A 151 -39.43 27.41 7.21
CA GLY A 151 -40.59 28.07 6.57
C GLY A 151 -40.53 28.30 5.06
N TYR A 152 -41.56 27.75 4.36
CA TYR A 152 -42.11 28.10 3.04
C TYR A 152 -41.53 27.34 1.80
N ILE A 153 -42.20 26.31 1.22
CA ILE A 153 -43.29 26.32 0.17
C ILE A 153 -42.73 26.81 -1.19
N ALA A 154 -42.87 26.21 -2.39
CA ALA A 154 -43.67 25.14 -3.04
C ALA A 154 -42.85 24.64 -4.28
N LEU A 155 -43.10 23.51 -4.97
CA LEU A 155 -44.24 23.19 -5.84
C LEU A 155 -44.11 21.71 -6.27
N PHE A 156 -45.07 20.86 -5.88
CA PHE A 156 -45.48 19.75 -6.74
C PHE A 156 -46.55 20.32 -7.67
N GLY A 157 -46.24 20.39 -8.97
CA GLY A 157 -47.13 20.83 -10.03
C GLY A 157 -46.42 20.86 -11.37
N ASP A 158 -46.89 20.00 -12.28
CA ASP A 158 -46.74 20.02 -13.75
C ASP A 158 -45.46 19.45 -14.38
N PHE A 159 -45.44 18.12 -14.62
CA PHE A 159 -45.61 17.48 -15.95
C PHE A 159 -45.90 15.98 -15.79
#